data_AF-A0A1M7TIS6-F1
#
_entry.id   AF-A0A1M7TIS6-F1
#
_cell.length_a   1.000
_cell.length_b   1.000
_cell.length_c   1.000
_cell.angle_alpha   90.00
_cell.angle_beta   90.00
_cell.angle_gamma   90.00
#
_symmetry.space_group_name_H-M   'P 1'
#
loop_
_entity.id
_entity.type
_entity.pdbx_description
1 polymer ?
#
loop_
_entity_poly.entity_id
_entity_poly.type
_entity_poly.pdbx_seq_one_letter_code
_entity_poly.pdbx_strand_id
1 'polypeptide(L)'
;MYNFVHPYIPLSVHFYFIINMMIKEAGYDYVVASRLKNASKEVLDEVFEQEGYKRLDGKSCLNAEEIYGDEFKYKVLERTNVIKDEEGKEFKIEENLIITYSSKRAKKDKEDRERLVSKAKELLENKGSITALEKKGARKYLKKKSKSEEYVLDEEAIKRDEKFDGYYAIQTSKKDMDVEEVLGAYHDLWKIEQSFRVMKSCLEVRPIYHFTESRIKGHFVICFLAFLLQRALEYILRKKGKGISSERIMEAIDSMNFFEIEIKGKKYLIKQRTEEGAGDILNVMKIKGPKNFITYEEGLEFIGISK
;
A
#
# COMPACT_ATOMS: atom_id res chain seq x y z
N MET A 1 0.99 15.37 5.83
CA MET A 1 0.90 14.41 4.72
C MET A 1 1.78 13.23 5.12
N TYR A 2 1.21 12.08 5.48
CA TYR A 2 1.98 10.96 6.03
C TYR A 2 2.78 10.27 4.91
N ASN A 3 4.09 10.10 5.10
CA ASN A 3 4.95 9.34 4.20
C ASN A 3 4.94 7.87 4.62
N PHE A 4 4.41 7.00 3.76
CA PHE A 4 4.37 5.56 4.00
C PHE A 4 5.36 4.84 3.09
N VAL A 5 6.34 4.17 3.69
CA VAL A 5 7.34 3.39 2.96
C VAL A 5 6.75 2.01 2.63
N HIS A 6 6.67 1.71 1.33
CA HIS A 6 6.07 0.50 0.79
C HIS A 6 6.87 -0.76 1.19
N PRO A 7 6.21 -1.85 1.65
CA PRO A 7 6.90 -3.09 2.06
C PRO A 7 7.54 -3.92 0.93
N TYR A 8 7.52 -3.46 -0.33
CA TYR A 8 7.97 -4.25 -1.50
C TYR A 8 9.17 -3.67 -2.25
N ILE A 9 9.76 -2.56 -1.79
CA ILE A 9 11.11 -2.20 -2.22
C ILE A 9 12.05 -2.89 -1.21
N PRO A 10 12.97 -3.78 -1.65
CA PRO A 10 13.97 -4.37 -0.77
C PRO A 10 15.02 -3.30 -0.43
N LEU A 11 14.58 -2.27 0.28
CA LEU A 11 15.43 -1.30 0.95
C LEU A 11 16.04 -2.02 2.15
N SER A 12 17.34 -1.79 2.39
CA SER A 12 18.00 -2.32 3.57
C SER A 12 17.29 -1.82 4.81
N VAL A 13 17.34 -2.59 5.91
CA VAL A 13 16.76 -2.20 7.21
C VAL A 13 17.27 -0.81 7.63
N HIS A 14 18.53 -0.49 7.30
CA HIS A 14 19.14 0.81 7.52
C HIS A 14 18.42 1.95 6.79
N PHE A 15 18.05 1.76 5.53
CA PHE A 15 17.38 2.79 4.72
C PHE A 15 15.96 3.11 5.23
N TYR A 16 15.24 2.14 5.79
CA TYR A 16 13.94 2.38 6.43
C TYR A 16 14.06 3.33 7.64
N PHE A 17 15.10 3.14 8.46
CA PHE A 17 15.36 4.02 9.59
C PHE A 17 15.73 5.44 9.12
N ILE A 18 16.55 5.56 8.08
CA ILE A 18 16.88 6.87 7.48
C ILE A 18 15.61 7.58 6.99
N ILE A 19 14.69 6.89 6.30
CA ILE A 19 13.44 7.53 5.87
C ILE A 19 12.63 8.05 7.05
N ASN A 20 12.46 7.23 8.11
CA ASN A 20 11.71 7.67 9.29
C ASN A 20 12.35 8.88 9.98
N MET A 21 13.68 8.95 9.99
CA MET A 21 14.44 10.11 10.43
C MET A 21 14.13 11.34 9.57
N MET A 22 14.26 11.24 8.25
CA MET A 22 13.96 12.33 7.32
C MET A 22 12.51 12.83 7.46
N ILE A 23 11.55 11.94 7.71
CA ILE A 23 10.14 12.30 7.95
C ILE A 23 10.02 13.15 9.22
N LYS A 24 10.70 12.75 10.30
CA LYS A 24 10.69 13.51 11.56
C LYS A 24 11.43 14.83 11.46
N GLU A 25 12.55 14.88 10.76
CA GLU A 25 13.26 16.14 10.48
C GLU A 25 12.42 17.11 9.66
N ALA A 26 11.59 16.59 8.75
CA ALA A 26 10.61 17.39 8.00
C ALA A 26 9.39 17.83 8.83
N GLY A 27 9.33 17.49 10.12
CA GLY A 27 8.26 17.90 11.04
C GLY A 27 6.99 17.05 10.99
N TYR A 28 7.06 15.84 10.42
CA TYR A 28 5.92 14.93 10.33
C TYR A 28 6.08 13.72 11.24
N ASP A 29 4.96 13.20 11.76
CA ASP A 29 4.91 11.89 12.41
C ASP A 29 4.64 10.77 11.39
N TYR A 30 4.88 9.54 11.82
CA TYR A 30 4.66 8.36 11.00
C TYR A 30 4.02 7.22 11.78
N VAL A 31 3.39 6.31 11.04
CA VAL A 31 2.85 5.03 11.52
C VAL A 31 3.31 3.97 10.52
N VAL A 32 4.09 2.99 10.96
CA VAL A 32 4.71 1.99 10.06
C VAL A 32 4.65 0.59 10.67
N ALA A 33 4.65 -0.44 9.83
CA ALA A 33 4.80 -1.81 10.28
C ALA A 33 6.20 -2.05 10.84
N SER A 34 6.30 -2.78 11.95
CA SER A 34 7.58 -3.20 12.53
C SER A 34 7.72 -4.72 12.48
N ARG A 35 8.92 -5.20 12.11
CA ARG A 35 9.18 -6.63 11.94
C ARG A 35 9.65 -7.27 13.24
N LEU A 36 8.70 -7.83 13.99
CA LEU A 36 8.97 -8.51 15.28
C LEU A 36 10.07 -9.57 15.21
N LYS A 37 10.12 -10.36 14.14
CA LYS A 37 11.12 -11.45 14.00
C LYS A 37 12.58 -10.98 13.99
N ASN A 38 12.81 -9.69 13.75
CA ASN A 38 14.14 -9.07 13.75
C ASN A 38 14.38 -8.17 14.98
N ALA A 39 13.46 -8.16 15.94
CA ALA A 39 13.58 -7.34 17.14
C ALA A 39 14.65 -7.89 18.10
N SER A 40 15.12 -7.06 19.02
CA SER A 40 16.05 -7.48 20.07
C SER A 40 15.40 -8.52 20.99
N LYS A 41 16.22 -9.31 21.68
CA LYS A 41 15.72 -10.32 22.62
C LYS A 41 14.84 -9.71 23.71
N GLU A 42 15.24 -8.55 24.24
CA GLU A 42 14.47 -7.79 25.23
C GLU A 42 13.05 -7.46 24.75
N VAL A 43 12.92 -6.98 23.50
CA VAL A 43 11.60 -6.69 22.92
C VAL A 43 10.80 -7.97 22.71
N LEU A 44 11.43 -9.07 22.31
CA LEU A 44 10.75 -10.35 22.13
C LEU A 44 10.25 -10.93 23.45
N ASP A 45 11.05 -10.82 24.52
CA ASP A 45 10.65 -11.27 25.85
C ASP A 45 9.41 -10.47 26.32
N GLU A 46 9.39 -9.15 26.10
CA GLU A 46 8.23 -8.29 26.37
C GLU A 46 7.00 -8.58 25.50
N VAL A 47 7.20 -8.98 24.25
CA VAL A 47 6.11 -9.36 23.32
C VAL A 47 5.41 -10.63 23.80
N PHE A 48 6.18 -11.62 24.28
CA PHE A 48 5.66 -12.90 24.70
C PHE A 48 5.17 -12.93 26.15
N GLU A 49 5.61 -11.98 26.97
CA GLU A 49 5.05 -11.73 28.30
C GLU A 49 3.57 -11.34 28.19
N GLN A 50 2.69 -12.13 28.81
CA GLN A 50 1.24 -11.95 28.68
C GLN A 50 0.72 -10.81 29.57
N GLU A 51 1.48 -10.42 30.58
CA GLU A 51 1.16 -9.26 31.40
C GLU A 51 1.26 -7.94 30.60
N GLY A 52 0.30 -7.05 30.83
CA GLY A 52 0.25 -5.72 30.21
C GLY A 52 -0.54 -5.63 28.90
N TYR A 53 -1.07 -6.75 28.38
CA TYR A 53 -2.00 -6.72 27.25
C TYR A 53 -3.38 -6.19 27.65
N LYS A 54 -3.86 -5.18 26.93
CA LYS A 54 -5.20 -4.60 27.05
C LYS A 54 -6.09 -5.11 25.93
N ARG A 55 -7.38 -5.27 26.20
CA ARG A 55 -8.40 -5.52 25.17
C ARG A 55 -8.91 -4.19 24.63
N LEU A 56 -9.31 -4.18 23.37
CA LEU A 56 -10.05 -3.06 22.80
C LEU A 56 -11.49 -3.11 23.31
N ASP A 57 -11.96 -2.01 23.88
CA ASP A 57 -13.39 -1.81 24.07
C ASP A 57 -13.95 -1.43 22.69
N GLY A 58 -14.87 -2.21 22.13
CA GLY A 58 -15.29 -2.15 20.72
C GLY A 58 -16.03 -0.87 20.27
N LYS A 59 -15.67 0.31 20.80
CA LYS A 59 -16.37 1.59 20.60
C LYS A 59 -15.75 2.53 19.58
N SER A 60 -14.53 2.31 19.08
CA SER A 60 -13.87 3.28 18.18
C SER A 60 -13.38 2.72 16.84
N CYS A 61 -12.98 1.45 16.76
CA CYS A 61 -12.66 0.81 15.51
C CYS A 61 -13.92 0.17 14.93
N LEU A 62 -14.53 0.87 13.97
CA LEU A 62 -15.63 0.35 13.16
C LEU A 62 -15.28 -1.08 12.70
N ASN A 63 -16.04 -2.06 13.19
CA ASN A 63 -15.90 -3.50 12.88
C ASN A 63 -14.62 -4.19 13.40
N ALA A 64 -14.17 -3.88 14.62
CA ALA A 64 -13.04 -4.56 15.29
C ALA A 64 -13.07 -6.09 15.17
N GLU A 65 -14.23 -6.69 15.43
CA GLU A 65 -14.44 -8.15 15.43
C GLU A 65 -14.37 -8.74 14.01
N GLU A 66 -14.86 -8.03 13.00
CA GLU A 66 -14.71 -8.44 11.59
C GLU A 66 -13.24 -8.38 11.14
N ILE A 67 -12.52 -7.34 11.57
CA ILE A 67 -11.14 -7.07 11.16
C ILE A 67 -10.17 -8.02 11.86
N TYR A 68 -10.31 -8.17 13.18
CA TYR A 68 -9.34 -8.84 14.05
C TYR A 68 -9.81 -10.18 14.63
N GLY A 69 -11.09 -10.53 14.51
CA GLY A 69 -11.66 -11.77 15.03
C GLY A 69 -11.99 -11.72 16.53
N ASP A 70 -12.37 -12.88 17.06
CA ASP A 70 -12.97 -13.07 18.40
C ASP A 70 -12.07 -12.61 19.56
N GLU A 71 -10.75 -12.65 19.38
CA GLU A 71 -9.80 -12.21 20.40
C GLU A 71 -8.81 -11.23 19.78
N PHE A 72 -8.83 -10.00 20.31
CA PHE A 72 -7.84 -8.98 20.02
C PHE A 72 -7.33 -8.34 21.30
N LYS A 73 -6.01 -8.21 21.39
CA LYS A 73 -5.33 -7.54 22.50
C LYS A 73 -4.12 -6.78 22.00
N TYR A 74 -3.74 -5.73 22.72
CA TYR A 74 -2.58 -4.93 22.38
C TYR A 74 -1.74 -4.58 23.62
N LYS A 75 -0.45 -4.34 23.41
CA LYS A 75 0.51 -3.88 24.42
C LYS A 75 1.34 -2.76 23.80
N VAL A 76 1.56 -1.68 24.53
CA VAL A 76 2.36 -0.54 24.06
C VAL A 76 3.70 -0.57 24.77
N LEU A 77 4.78 -0.55 24.01
CA LEU A 77 6.14 -0.39 24.51
C LEU A 77 6.69 0.95 24.05
N GLU A 78 7.00 1.82 25.00
CA GLU A 78 7.72 3.06 24.71
C GLU A 78 9.20 2.75 24.50
N ARG A 79 9.78 3.32 23.45
CA ARG A 79 11.19 3.10 23.14
C ARG A 79 11.83 4.33 22.52
N THR A 80 13.14 4.43 22.70
CA THR A 80 13.96 5.41 21.99
C THR A 80 14.82 4.67 20.99
N ASN A 81 14.56 4.93 19.71
CA ASN A 81 15.35 4.37 18.63
C ASN A 81 16.51 5.32 18.31
N VAL A 82 17.72 4.77 18.16
CA VAL A 82 18.92 5.54 17.85
C VAL A 82 19.35 5.21 16.44
N ILE A 83 19.26 6.20 15.55
CA ILE A 83 19.57 6.07 14.12
C ILE A 83 20.85 6.84 13.87
N LYS A 84 21.80 6.20 13.17
CA LYS A 84 23.03 6.85 12.74
C LYS A 84 22.89 7.27 11.29
N ASP A 85 23.16 8.54 11.02
CA ASP A 85 23.33 9.06 9.67
C ASP A 85 24.61 8.51 9.00
N GLU A 86 24.73 8.68 7.69
CA GLU A 86 25.92 8.39 6.88
C GLU A 86 27.16 9.11 7.42
N GLU A 87 27.01 10.29 8.05
CA GLU A 87 28.09 11.04 8.72
C GLU A 87 28.37 10.55 10.15
N GLY A 88 27.68 9.51 10.64
CA GLY A 88 27.86 8.93 11.97
C GLY A 88 27.16 9.70 13.11
N LYS A 89 26.42 10.76 12.79
CA LYS A 89 25.63 11.52 13.76
C LYS A 89 24.45 10.69 14.28
N GLU A 90 24.29 10.68 15.61
CA GLU A 90 23.20 9.95 16.28
C GLU A 90 21.94 10.79 16.39
N PHE A 91 20.83 10.25 15.88
CA PHE A 91 19.49 10.79 15.97
C PHE A 91 18.64 9.89 16.85
N LYS A 92 18.08 10.47 17.91
CA LYS A 92 17.19 9.77 18.83
C LYS A 92 15.75 10.09 18.46
N ILE A 93 14.96 9.06 18.18
CA ILE A 93 13.53 9.18 17.92
C ILE A 93 12.81 8.42 19.02
N GLU A 94 11.96 9.14 19.74
CA GLU A 94 11.04 8.52 20.69
C GLU A 94 9.83 7.98 19.94
N GLU A 95 9.50 6.72 20.18
CA GLU A 95 8.51 5.98 19.42
C GLU A 95 7.73 5.05 20.35
N ASN A 96 6.49 4.78 19.97
CA ASN A 96 5.67 3.73 20.57
C ASN A 96 5.67 2.52 19.64
N LEU A 97 5.99 1.35 20.18
CA LEU A 97 5.81 0.06 19.55
C LEU A 97 4.53 -0.57 20.08
N ILE A 98 3.49 -0.54 19.27
CA ILE A 98 2.20 -1.16 19.54
C ILE A 98 2.25 -2.60 19.05
N ILE A 99 2.29 -3.53 19.98
CA ILE A 99 2.19 -4.96 19.73
C ILE A 99 0.73 -5.34 19.78
N THR A 100 0.28 -6.13 18.82
CA THR A 100 -1.09 -6.61 18.71
C THR A 100 -1.09 -8.12 18.60
N TYR A 101 -2.10 -8.76 19.17
CA TYR A 101 -2.42 -10.15 18.94
C TYR A 101 -3.85 -10.27 18.44
N SER A 102 -4.08 -11.10 17.43
CA SER A 102 -5.39 -11.38 16.84
C SER A 102 -5.56 -12.87 16.60
N SER A 103 -6.69 -13.45 17.04
CA SER A 103 -7.02 -14.86 16.79
C SER A 103 -7.21 -15.16 15.31
N LYS A 104 -7.82 -14.24 14.55
CA LYS A 104 -7.97 -14.35 13.09
C LYS A 104 -6.62 -14.40 12.39
N ARG A 105 -5.69 -13.53 12.81
CA ARG A 105 -4.31 -13.54 12.29
C ARG A 105 -3.57 -14.81 12.69
N ALA A 106 -3.75 -15.30 13.92
CA ALA A 106 -3.12 -16.55 14.37
C ALA A 106 -3.55 -17.75 13.50
N LYS A 107 -4.84 -17.88 13.19
CA LYS A 107 -5.36 -18.92 12.29
C LYS A 107 -4.71 -18.81 10.90
N LYS A 108 -4.69 -17.61 10.32
CA LYS A 108 -4.10 -17.37 9.00
C LYS A 108 -2.59 -17.65 8.97
N ASP A 109 -1.84 -17.14 9.95
CA ASP A 109 -0.38 -17.32 10.03
C ASP A 109 -0.02 -18.81 10.21
N LYS A 110 -0.84 -19.56 10.97
CA LYS A 110 -0.73 -21.02 11.10
C LYS A 110 -0.96 -21.73 9.76
N GLU A 111 -2.05 -21.43 9.06
CA GLU A 111 -2.33 -22.01 7.74
C GLU A 111 -1.21 -21.72 6.72
N ASP A 112 -0.70 -20.48 6.71
CA ASP A 112 0.42 -20.08 5.85
C ASP A 112 1.71 -20.84 6.20
N ARG A 113 2.00 -21.02 7.50
CA ARG A 113 3.14 -21.84 7.95
C ARG A 113 2.97 -23.28 7.53
N GLU A 114 1.83 -23.91 7.82
CA GLU A 114 1.57 -25.31 7.50
C GLU A 114 1.70 -25.57 5.99
N ARG A 115 1.17 -24.67 5.15
CA ARG A 115 1.35 -24.73 3.70
C ARG A 115 2.81 -24.71 3.28
N LEU A 116 3.65 -23.88 3.91
CA LEU A 116 5.07 -23.81 3.63
C LEU A 116 5.84 -25.03 4.15
N VAL A 117 5.44 -25.59 5.30
CA VAL A 117 6.02 -26.82 5.86
C VAL A 117 5.70 -28.02 4.98
N SER A 118 4.46 -28.15 4.49
CA SER A 118 4.09 -29.21 3.54
C SER A 118 4.92 -29.13 2.25
N LYS A 119 5.08 -27.93 1.69
CA LYS A 119 6.00 -27.71 0.55
C LYS A 119 7.45 -28.07 0.88
N ALA A 120 7.92 -27.79 2.09
CA ALA A 120 9.26 -28.17 2.51
C ALA A 120 9.43 -29.70 2.55
N LYS A 121 8.41 -30.44 3.00
CA LYS A 121 8.40 -31.91 3.00
C LYS A 121 8.41 -32.49 1.58
N GLU A 122 7.56 -31.97 0.69
CA GLU A 122 7.53 -32.37 -0.74
C GLU A 122 8.90 -32.17 -1.43
N LEU A 123 9.65 -31.12 -1.04
CA LEU A 123 10.99 -30.86 -1.55
C LEU A 123 12.05 -31.83 -1.02
N LEU A 124 11.87 -32.37 0.19
CA LEU A 124 12.75 -33.40 0.74
C LEU A 124 12.58 -34.75 0.04
N GLU A 125 11.36 -35.06 -0.41
CA GLU A 125 11.05 -36.26 -1.18
C GLU A 125 11.61 -36.17 -2.61
N ASN A 126 11.56 -34.98 -3.23
CA ASN A 126 12.03 -34.74 -4.60
C ASN A 126 13.43 -34.08 -4.66
N LYS A 127 14.47 -34.84 -4.31
CA LYS A 127 15.88 -34.38 -4.20
C LYS A 127 16.43 -33.65 -5.45
N GLY A 128 15.90 -33.93 -6.65
CA GLY A 128 16.30 -33.29 -7.92
C GLY A 128 15.82 -31.85 -8.11
N SER A 129 14.97 -31.32 -7.22
CA SER A 129 14.38 -29.97 -7.31
C SER A 129 15.05 -28.95 -6.38
N ILE A 130 15.94 -29.39 -5.50
CA ILE A 130 16.54 -28.57 -4.44
C ILE A 130 17.44 -27.45 -5.01
N THR A 131 18.03 -27.67 -6.19
CA THR A 131 18.87 -26.71 -6.93
C THR A 131 18.07 -25.66 -7.71
N ALA A 132 16.80 -25.92 -8.05
CA ALA A 132 15.99 -25.04 -8.91
C ALA A 132 15.02 -24.11 -8.14
N LEU A 133 14.79 -24.36 -6.84
CA LEU A 133 13.87 -23.58 -6.00
C LEU A 133 14.60 -22.70 -4.97
N GLU A 134 15.31 -21.70 -5.48
CA GLU A 134 15.66 -20.46 -4.78
C GLU A 134 14.43 -19.58 -4.43
N LYS A 135 13.20 -20.11 -4.55
CA LYS A 135 11.96 -19.35 -4.31
C LYS A 135 11.61 -19.31 -2.82
N LYS A 136 12.42 -18.56 -2.06
CA LYS A 136 12.22 -17.74 -0.84
C LYS A 136 11.22 -18.12 0.29
N GLY A 137 10.42 -19.19 0.19
CA GLY A 137 9.40 -19.54 1.19
C GLY A 137 9.71 -20.82 1.96
N ALA A 138 9.67 -21.97 1.27
CA ALA A 138 9.77 -23.29 1.90
C ALA A 138 11.19 -23.63 2.40
N ARG A 139 12.24 -23.09 1.75
CA ARG A 139 13.65 -23.28 2.16
C ARG A 139 13.91 -22.82 3.60
N LYS A 140 13.11 -21.88 4.12
CA LYS A 140 13.23 -21.39 5.49
C LYS A 140 13.10 -22.51 6.54
N TYR A 141 12.35 -23.56 6.25
CA TYR A 141 12.15 -24.70 7.13
C TYR A 141 13.05 -25.89 6.80
N LEU A 142 14.10 -25.68 6.01
CA LEU A 142 15.07 -26.71 5.64
C LEU A 142 16.45 -26.34 6.17
N LYS A 143 17.10 -27.29 6.84
CA LYS A 143 18.47 -27.16 7.36
C LYS A 143 19.36 -28.21 6.72
N LYS A 144 20.57 -27.82 6.31
CA LYS A 144 21.57 -28.77 5.78
C LYS A 144 22.16 -29.56 6.95
N LYS A 145 22.27 -30.89 6.82
CA LYS A 145 22.90 -31.73 7.83
C LYS A 145 24.42 -31.54 7.76
N SER A 146 25.06 -31.32 8.91
CA SER A 146 26.51 -31.09 8.98
C SER A 146 27.26 -32.29 8.37
N LYS A 147 28.03 -32.04 7.30
CA LYS A 147 28.84 -33.00 6.51
C LYS A 147 28.13 -33.83 5.42
N SER A 148 26.85 -33.58 5.09
CA SER A 148 26.22 -34.17 3.90
C SER A 148 25.53 -33.12 3.02
N GLU A 149 25.33 -33.43 1.73
CA GLU A 149 24.48 -32.65 0.81
C GLU A 149 22.97 -32.82 1.10
N GLU A 150 22.61 -33.47 2.22
CA GLU A 150 21.23 -33.75 2.56
C GLU A 150 20.62 -32.62 3.40
N TYR A 151 19.39 -32.26 3.02
CA TYR A 151 18.55 -31.33 3.77
C TYR A 151 17.62 -32.12 4.69
N VAL A 152 17.35 -31.56 5.86
CA VAL A 152 16.35 -32.06 6.82
C VAL A 152 15.41 -30.92 7.21
N LEU A 153 14.25 -31.26 7.75
CA LEU A 153 13.30 -30.26 8.25
C LEU A 153 13.88 -29.56 9.50
N ASP A 154 13.79 -28.23 9.52
CA ASP A 154 14.19 -27.41 10.66
C ASP A 154 13.00 -27.20 11.61
N GLU A 155 12.82 -28.15 12.53
CA GLU A 155 11.76 -28.08 13.54
C GLU A 155 11.88 -26.86 14.47
N GLU A 156 13.09 -26.37 14.72
CA GLU A 156 13.31 -25.19 15.55
C GLU A 156 12.81 -23.93 14.85
N ALA A 157 13.04 -23.81 13.53
CA ALA A 157 12.51 -22.71 12.74
C ALA A 157 10.98 -22.72 12.67
N ILE A 158 10.36 -23.91 12.61
CA ILE A 158 8.90 -24.08 12.64
C ILE A 158 8.34 -23.63 14.00
N LYS A 159 8.89 -24.15 15.10
CA LYS A 159 8.49 -23.78 16.47
C LYS A 159 8.71 -22.30 16.75
N ARG A 160 9.80 -21.71 16.22
CA ARG A 160 10.06 -20.28 16.33
C ARG A 160 8.96 -19.48 15.63
N ASP A 161 8.59 -19.84 14.41
CA ASP A 161 7.56 -19.13 13.66
C ASP A 161 6.16 -19.28 14.26
N GLU A 162 5.85 -20.46 14.80
CA GLU A 162 4.60 -20.75 15.51
C GLU A 162 4.39 -19.81 16.71
N LYS A 163 5.45 -19.46 17.46
CA LYS A 163 5.33 -18.50 18.57
C LYS A 163 4.86 -17.11 18.13
N PHE A 164 5.13 -16.72 16.89
CA PHE A 164 4.75 -15.40 16.36
C PHE A 164 3.34 -15.37 15.78
N ASP A 165 2.62 -16.50 15.74
CA ASP A 165 1.27 -16.54 15.17
C ASP A 165 0.35 -15.56 15.89
N GLY A 166 -0.34 -14.73 15.10
CA GLY A 166 -1.27 -13.75 15.65
C GLY A 166 -0.62 -12.45 16.08
N TYR A 167 0.70 -12.43 16.32
CA TYR A 167 1.41 -11.24 16.74
C TYR A 167 1.79 -10.34 15.56
N TYR A 168 1.57 -9.05 15.75
CA TYR A 168 1.95 -8.02 14.79
C TYR A 168 2.40 -6.76 15.52
N ALA A 169 3.31 -5.99 14.94
CA ALA A 169 3.79 -4.76 15.56
C ALA A 169 3.68 -3.57 14.63
N ILE A 170 3.22 -2.46 15.19
CA ILE A 170 3.10 -1.16 14.54
C ILE A 170 3.94 -0.18 15.35
N GLN A 171 4.75 0.58 14.66
CA GLN A 171 5.63 1.58 15.23
C GLN A 171 5.09 2.97 14.86
N THR A 172 5.01 3.86 15.84
CA THR A 172 4.64 5.25 15.59
C THR A 172 5.51 6.21 16.38
N SER A 173 5.84 7.35 15.77
CA SER A 173 6.49 8.47 16.45
C SER A 173 5.51 9.46 17.08
N LYS A 174 4.21 9.26 16.87
CA LYS A 174 3.16 10.12 17.43
C LYS A 174 2.76 9.61 18.81
N LYS A 175 3.03 10.43 19.84
CA LYS A 175 2.74 10.08 21.24
C LYS A 175 1.34 10.47 21.69
N ASP A 176 0.76 11.50 21.07
CA ASP A 176 -0.53 12.07 21.49
C ASP A 176 -1.73 11.41 20.78
N MET A 177 -1.57 10.19 20.24
CA MET A 177 -2.60 9.48 19.49
C MET A 177 -2.95 8.21 20.24
N ASP A 178 -4.25 7.96 20.43
CA ASP A 178 -4.67 6.74 21.10
C ASP A 178 -4.38 5.51 20.23
N VAL A 179 -4.19 4.35 20.86
CA VAL A 179 -3.87 3.11 20.16
C VAL A 179 -4.93 2.77 19.12
N GLU A 180 -6.19 3.02 19.43
CA GLU A 180 -7.33 2.82 18.53
C GLU A 180 -7.21 3.66 17.25
N GLU A 181 -6.82 4.93 17.40
CA GLU A 181 -6.60 5.83 16.28
C GLU A 181 -5.38 5.42 15.45
N VAL A 182 -4.29 4.96 16.09
CA VAL A 182 -3.10 4.46 15.39
C VAL A 182 -3.44 3.20 14.59
N LEU A 183 -4.20 2.27 15.17
CA LEU A 183 -4.66 1.06 14.50
C LEU A 183 -5.60 1.38 13.34
N GLY A 184 -6.53 2.33 13.51
CA GLY A 184 -7.41 2.81 12.45
C GLY A 184 -6.64 3.46 11.30
N ALA A 185 -5.68 4.35 11.61
CA ALA A 185 -4.83 4.99 10.63
C ALA A 185 -3.96 3.96 9.87
N TYR A 186 -3.42 2.97 10.58
CA TYR A 186 -2.66 1.87 9.97
C TYR A 186 -3.55 0.98 9.10
N HIS A 187 -4.79 0.70 9.52
CA HIS A 187 -5.75 -0.04 8.72
C HIS A 187 -6.04 0.71 7.42
N ASP A 188 -6.29 2.01 7.49
CA ASP A 188 -6.58 2.86 6.34
C ASP A 188 -5.40 3.04 5.36
N LEU A 189 -4.21 2.53 5.68
CA LEU A 189 -3.06 2.50 4.79
C LEU A 189 -3.37 1.82 3.45
N TRP A 190 -4.26 0.82 3.43
CA TRP A 190 -4.66 0.17 2.17
C TRP A 190 -5.30 1.18 1.19
N LYS A 191 -6.01 2.21 1.67
CA LYS A 191 -6.61 3.26 0.83
C LYS A 191 -5.52 4.04 0.09
N ILE A 192 -4.38 4.25 0.77
CA ILE A 192 -3.21 4.91 0.19
C ILE A 192 -2.53 3.99 -0.82
N GLU A 193 -2.38 2.70 -0.53
CA GLU A 193 -1.86 1.73 -1.50
C GLU A 193 -2.73 1.65 -2.76
N GLN A 194 -4.05 1.66 -2.60
CA GLN A 194 -4.99 1.72 -3.73
C GLN A 194 -4.84 3.03 -4.52
N SER A 195 -4.66 4.16 -3.84
CA SER A 195 -4.38 5.44 -4.49
C SER A 195 -3.10 5.37 -5.33
N PHE A 196 -2.02 4.82 -4.79
CA PHE A 196 -0.79 4.59 -5.55
C PHE A 196 -0.96 3.58 -6.69
N ARG A 197 -1.80 2.56 -6.53
CA ARG A 197 -2.12 1.61 -7.59
C ARG A 197 -2.80 2.32 -8.75
N VAL A 198 -3.85 3.11 -8.46
CA VAL A 198 -4.56 3.89 -9.47
C VAL A 198 -3.62 4.85 -10.18
N MET A 199 -2.77 5.56 -9.44
CA MET A 199 -1.77 6.45 -10.04
C MET A 199 -0.83 5.72 -10.99
N LYS A 200 -0.41 4.49 -10.66
CA LYS A 200 0.47 3.69 -11.50
C LYS A 200 -0.23 3.14 -12.75
N SER A 201 -1.49 2.73 -12.63
CA SER A 201 -2.23 2.08 -13.72
C SER A 201 -2.95 3.08 -14.63
N CYS A 202 -3.72 3.99 -14.05
CA CYS A 202 -4.63 4.87 -14.78
C CYS A 202 -3.97 6.19 -15.21
N LEU A 203 -2.96 6.64 -14.48
CA LEU A 203 -2.27 7.91 -14.75
C LEU A 203 -0.84 7.68 -15.24
N GLU A 204 -0.52 6.43 -15.60
CA GLU A 204 0.74 6.00 -16.19
C GLU A 204 1.98 6.63 -15.54
N VAL A 205 1.98 6.77 -14.20
CA VAL A 205 3.14 7.29 -13.47
C VAL A 205 4.40 6.50 -13.80
N ARG A 206 4.25 5.26 -14.27
CA ARG A 206 5.33 4.44 -14.83
C ARG A 206 4.92 3.93 -16.20
N PRO A 207 5.85 3.85 -17.17
CA PRO A 207 7.30 4.10 -17.05
C PRO A 207 7.69 5.60 -17.06
N ILE A 208 8.62 5.97 -16.17
CA ILE A 208 9.21 7.32 -16.11
C ILE A 208 10.40 7.36 -17.07
N TYR A 209 10.20 7.84 -18.30
CA TYR A 209 11.30 8.07 -19.26
C TYR A 209 12.05 9.40 -19.02
N HIS A 210 12.04 9.87 -17.77
CA HIS A 210 12.70 11.11 -17.35
C HIS A 210 13.93 10.79 -16.52
N PHE A 211 15.07 11.37 -16.90
CA PHE A 211 16.37 11.09 -16.28
C PHE A 211 16.91 12.24 -15.42
N THR A 212 16.34 13.44 -15.54
CA THR A 212 16.73 14.59 -14.71
C THR A 212 15.77 14.74 -13.53
N GLU A 213 16.31 15.10 -12.37
CA GLU A 213 15.53 15.29 -11.14
C GLU A 213 14.36 16.27 -11.34
N SER A 214 14.57 17.37 -12.06
CA SER A 214 13.53 18.36 -12.37
C SER A 214 12.35 17.78 -13.15
N ARG A 215 12.61 16.95 -14.17
CA ARG A 215 11.56 16.31 -14.99
C ARG A 215 10.83 15.23 -14.19
N ILE A 216 11.56 14.48 -13.36
CA ILE A 216 10.97 13.50 -12.46
C ILE A 216 10.00 14.19 -11.50
N LYS A 217 10.44 15.26 -10.82
CA LYS A 217 9.58 16.06 -9.93
C LYS A 217 8.35 16.61 -10.66
N GLY A 218 8.54 17.19 -11.85
CA GLY A 218 7.44 17.72 -12.67
C GLY A 218 6.40 16.66 -13.03
N HIS A 219 6.83 15.49 -13.49
CA HIS A 219 5.93 14.36 -13.79
C HIS A 219 5.14 13.91 -12.56
N PHE A 220 5.81 13.75 -11.41
CA PHE A 220 5.14 13.39 -10.16
C PHE A 220 4.06 14.42 -9.76
N VAL A 221 4.35 15.71 -9.89
CA VAL A 221 3.38 16.77 -9.60
C VAL A 221 2.17 16.69 -10.52
N ILE A 222 2.38 16.55 -11.83
CA ILE A 222 1.28 16.45 -12.81
C ILE A 222 0.41 15.23 -12.53
N CYS A 223 1.01 14.06 -12.33
CA CYS A 223 0.28 12.84 -12.02
C CYS A 223 -0.47 12.94 -10.68
N PHE A 224 0.10 13.59 -9.67
CA PHE A 224 -0.57 13.81 -8.40
C PHE A 224 -1.76 14.76 -8.53
N LEU A 225 -1.64 15.83 -9.33
CA LEU A 225 -2.76 16.72 -9.65
C LEU A 225 -3.87 15.99 -10.40
N ALA A 226 -3.53 15.21 -11.43
CA ALA A 226 -4.49 14.40 -12.16
C ALA A 226 -5.22 13.40 -11.24
N PHE A 227 -4.49 12.78 -10.31
CA PHE A 227 -5.07 11.91 -9.29
C PHE A 227 -6.05 12.64 -8.38
N LEU A 228 -5.69 13.83 -7.91
CA LEU A 228 -6.57 14.66 -7.08
C LEU A 228 -7.87 15.00 -7.81
N LEU A 229 -7.78 15.39 -9.09
CA LEU A 229 -8.94 15.68 -9.93
C LEU A 229 -9.83 14.45 -10.12
N GLN A 230 -9.23 13.29 -10.41
CA GLN A 230 -9.94 12.03 -10.54
C GLN A 230 -10.66 11.64 -9.23
N ARG A 231 -9.99 11.74 -8.06
CA ARG A 231 -10.59 11.48 -6.75
C ARG A 231 -11.75 12.43 -6.47
N ALA A 232 -11.59 13.71 -6.77
CA ALA A 232 -12.64 14.70 -6.60
C ALA A 232 -13.87 14.36 -7.47
N LEU A 233 -13.64 13.99 -8.73
CA LEU A 233 -14.72 13.56 -9.62
C LEU A 233 -15.43 12.31 -9.11
N GLU A 234 -14.70 11.29 -8.69
CA GLU A 234 -15.25 10.07 -8.09
C GLU A 234 -16.10 10.38 -6.85
N TYR A 235 -15.60 11.25 -5.97
CA TYR A 235 -16.32 11.69 -4.77
C TYR A 235 -17.64 12.39 -5.10
N ILE A 236 -17.63 13.32 -6.06
CA ILE A 236 -18.84 14.05 -6.47
C ILE A 236 -19.86 13.08 -7.12
N LEU A 237 -19.40 12.16 -7.97
CA LEU A 237 -20.25 11.12 -8.57
C LEU A 237 -20.91 10.24 -7.51
N ARG A 238 -20.13 9.73 -6.55
CA ARG A 238 -20.65 8.94 -5.42
C ARG A 238 -21.69 9.71 -4.62
N LYS A 239 -21.45 10.99 -4.33
CA LYS A 239 -22.41 11.84 -3.59
C LYS A 239 -23.74 12.02 -4.33
N LYS A 240 -23.74 11.94 -5.66
CA LYS A 240 -24.96 11.97 -6.49
C LYS A 240 -25.57 10.58 -6.74
N GLY A 241 -25.12 9.54 -6.02
CA GLY A 241 -25.63 8.18 -6.16
C GLY A 241 -25.12 7.44 -7.41
N LYS A 242 -24.08 7.97 -8.07
CA LYS A 242 -23.45 7.35 -9.24
C LYS A 242 -22.12 6.73 -8.82
N GLY A 243 -22.16 5.48 -8.37
CA GLY A 243 -20.97 4.72 -7.98
C GLY A 243 -20.19 4.21 -9.18
N ILE A 244 -19.29 5.03 -9.74
CA ILE A 244 -18.41 4.65 -10.85
C ILE A 244 -16.99 4.44 -10.31
N SER A 245 -16.31 3.37 -10.76
CA SER A 245 -14.92 3.12 -10.36
C SER A 245 -13.97 4.12 -11.01
N SER A 246 -12.79 4.26 -10.41
CA SER A 246 -11.71 5.13 -10.87
C SER A 246 -11.28 4.81 -12.31
N GLU A 247 -11.22 3.53 -12.66
CA GLU A 247 -10.86 3.01 -13.97
C GLU A 247 -11.94 3.37 -15.00
N ARG A 248 -13.21 3.10 -14.67
CA ARG A 248 -14.34 3.44 -15.53
C ARG A 248 -14.47 4.94 -15.78
N ILE A 249 -14.15 5.77 -14.78
CA ILE A 249 -14.11 7.23 -14.96
C ILE A 249 -13.07 7.60 -16.04
N MET A 250 -11.90 6.98 -16.01
CA MET A 250 -10.85 7.23 -17.00
C MET A 250 -11.25 6.71 -18.38
N GLU A 251 -11.75 5.48 -18.48
CA GLU A 251 -12.28 4.92 -19.74
C GLU A 251 -13.38 5.81 -20.34
N ALA A 252 -14.29 6.32 -19.49
CA ALA A 252 -15.33 7.22 -19.91
C ALA A 252 -14.77 8.54 -20.46
N ILE A 253 -13.79 9.15 -19.78
CA ILE A 253 -13.11 10.38 -20.25
C ILE A 253 -12.33 10.12 -21.54
N ASP A 254 -11.53 9.06 -21.59
CA ASP A 254 -10.72 8.68 -22.74
C ASP A 254 -11.57 8.36 -23.97
N SER A 255 -12.81 7.91 -23.78
CA SER A 255 -13.75 7.68 -24.89
C SER A 255 -14.39 8.95 -25.46
N MET A 256 -14.24 10.11 -24.80
CA MET A 256 -14.82 11.39 -25.24
C MET A 256 -14.01 12.05 -26.36
N ASN A 257 -13.83 11.34 -27.46
CA ASN A 257 -13.07 11.80 -28.62
C ASN A 257 -13.97 12.31 -29.76
N PHE A 258 -13.35 13.07 -30.65
CA PHE A 258 -13.93 13.45 -31.93
C PHE A 258 -13.10 12.89 -33.09
N PHE A 259 -13.77 12.53 -34.18
CA PHE A 259 -13.14 12.31 -35.48
C PHE A 259 -13.21 13.60 -36.30
N GLU A 260 -12.06 14.06 -36.79
CA GLU A 260 -12.01 15.13 -37.79
C GLU A 260 -12.30 14.55 -39.17
N ILE A 261 -13.23 15.19 -39.89
CA ILE A 261 -13.50 14.88 -41.29
C ILE A 261 -13.53 16.16 -42.12
N GLU A 262 -13.16 16.04 -43.40
CA GLU A 262 -13.22 17.15 -44.35
C GLU A 262 -14.30 16.88 -45.40
N ILE A 263 -15.23 17.83 -45.53
CA ILE A 263 -16.29 17.79 -46.54
C ILE A 263 -16.23 19.07 -47.34
N LYS A 264 -15.94 18.96 -48.64
CA LYS A 264 -15.90 20.10 -49.58
C LYS A 264 -14.99 21.24 -49.11
N GLY A 265 -13.79 20.91 -48.61
CA GLY A 265 -12.81 21.89 -48.14
C GLY A 265 -13.09 22.48 -46.74
N LYS A 266 -14.12 21.99 -46.03
CA LYS A 266 -14.45 22.42 -44.67
C LYS A 266 -14.26 21.27 -43.68
N LYS A 267 -13.64 21.58 -42.55
CA LYS A 267 -13.39 20.63 -41.45
C LYS A 267 -14.56 20.58 -40.47
N TYR A 268 -14.94 19.37 -40.09
CA TYR A 268 -15.98 19.08 -39.12
C TYR A 268 -15.47 18.06 -38.11
N LEU A 269 -16.05 18.09 -36.91
CA LEU A 269 -15.79 17.13 -35.86
C LEU A 269 -17.04 16.27 -35.61
N ILE A 270 -16.85 14.95 -35.63
CA ILE A 270 -17.89 13.97 -35.33
C ILE A 270 -17.59 13.35 -33.97
N LYS A 271 -18.54 13.45 -33.04
CA LYS A 271 -18.43 12.85 -31.72
C LYS A 271 -18.39 11.31 -31.84
N GLN A 272 -17.42 10.68 -31.20
CA GLN A 272 -17.37 9.22 -31.10
C GLN A 272 -18.38 8.67 -30.10
N ARG A 273 -18.66 7.35 -30.20
CA ARG A 273 -19.44 6.65 -29.17
C ARG A 273 -18.65 6.68 -27.87
N THR A 274 -19.27 7.17 -26.82
CA THR A 274 -18.68 7.23 -25.48
C THR A 274 -19.03 5.98 -24.68
N GLU A 275 -18.15 5.62 -23.76
CA GLU A 275 -18.35 4.55 -22.78
C GLU A 275 -19.40 4.91 -21.71
N GLU A 276 -19.81 3.89 -20.94
CA GLU A 276 -20.74 4.04 -19.83
C GLU A 276 -20.20 5.05 -18.79
N GLY A 277 -21.07 5.94 -18.30
CA GLY A 277 -20.70 6.94 -17.29
C GLY A 277 -20.21 8.28 -17.86
N ALA A 278 -19.89 8.37 -19.16
CA ALA A 278 -19.48 9.63 -19.79
C ALA A 278 -20.53 10.74 -19.66
N GLY A 279 -21.81 10.39 -19.90
CA GLY A 279 -22.92 11.33 -19.71
C GLY A 279 -23.12 11.77 -18.25
N ASP A 280 -22.92 10.84 -17.30
CA ASP A 280 -23.00 11.16 -15.87
C ASP A 280 -21.89 12.15 -15.47
N ILE A 281 -20.67 11.96 -15.96
CA ILE A 281 -19.54 12.88 -15.73
C ILE A 281 -19.89 14.30 -16.22
N LEU A 282 -20.32 14.44 -17.48
CA LEU A 282 -20.69 15.74 -18.05
C LEU A 282 -21.80 16.42 -17.24
N ASN A 283 -22.84 15.66 -16.88
CA ASN A 283 -23.96 16.16 -16.08
C ASN A 283 -23.53 16.60 -14.67
N VAL A 284 -22.65 15.82 -14.02
CA VAL A 284 -22.15 16.14 -12.68
C VAL A 284 -21.29 17.39 -12.69
N MET A 285 -20.42 17.51 -13.70
CA MET A 285 -19.55 18.67 -13.91
C MET A 285 -20.29 19.88 -14.50
N LYS A 286 -21.59 19.74 -14.80
CA LYS A 286 -22.43 20.77 -15.45
C LYS A 286 -21.87 21.22 -16.81
N ILE A 287 -21.21 20.31 -17.51
CA ILE A 287 -20.68 20.53 -18.86
C ILE A 287 -21.77 20.12 -19.84
N LYS A 288 -22.21 21.06 -20.68
CA LYS A 288 -23.16 20.74 -21.75
C LYS A 288 -22.44 19.91 -22.80
N GLY A 289 -22.89 18.67 -23.01
CA GLY A 289 -22.27 17.79 -24.01
C GLY A 289 -22.33 18.37 -25.43
N PRO A 290 -21.29 18.14 -26.26
CA PRO A 290 -21.24 18.62 -27.63
C PRO A 290 -22.25 17.88 -28.51
N LYS A 291 -22.68 18.51 -29.60
CA LYS A 291 -23.53 17.84 -30.61
C LYS A 291 -22.72 16.74 -31.31
N ASN A 292 -23.42 15.78 -31.91
CA ASN A 292 -22.76 14.66 -32.61
C ASN A 292 -21.95 15.11 -33.84
N PHE A 293 -22.29 16.26 -34.41
CA PHE A 293 -21.64 16.84 -35.58
C PHE A 293 -21.55 18.35 -35.37
N ILE A 294 -20.33 18.89 -35.39
CA ILE A 294 -20.04 20.31 -35.17
C ILE A 294 -18.98 20.79 -36.16
N THR A 295 -18.89 22.10 -36.39
CA THR A 295 -17.78 22.66 -37.15
C THR A 295 -16.48 22.57 -36.34
N TYR A 296 -15.34 22.63 -37.01
CA TYR A 296 -14.05 22.64 -36.32
C TYR A 296 -13.90 23.83 -35.35
N GLU A 297 -14.44 25.00 -35.71
CA GLU A 297 -14.43 26.21 -34.89
C GLU A 297 -15.29 26.05 -33.62
N GLU A 298 -16.52 25.54 -33.76
CA GLU A 298 -17.40 25.23 -32.61
C GLU A 298 -16.76 24.21 -31.66
N GLY A 299 -16.00 23.25 -32.22
CA GLY A 299 -15.26 22.27 -31.45
C GLY A 299 -14.10 22.87 -30.64
N LEU A 300 -13.32 23.76 -31.24
CA LEU A 300 -12.24 24.47 -30.55
C LEU A 300 -12.78 25.36 -29.42
N GLU A 301 -13.88 26.07 -29.67
CA GLU A 301 -14.57 26.85 -28.64
C GLU A 301 -15.04 25.95 -27.49
N PHE A 302 -15.58 24.78 -27.79
CA PHE A 302 -16.04 23.83 -26.78
C PHE A 302 -14.90 23.32 -25.87
N ILE A 303 -13.72 23.06 -26.43
CA ILE A 303 -12.55 22.56 -25.68
C ILE A 303 -11.82 23.70 -24.95
N GLY A 304 -12.20 24.97 -25.20
CA GLY A 304 -11.55 26.13 -24.60
C GLY A 304 -10.15 26.41 -25.14
N ILE A 305 -9.82 25.85 -26.31
CA ILE A 305 -8.60 26.17 -27.05
C ILE A 305 -8.96 27.30 -28.02
N SER A 306 -9.25 28.48 -27.49
CA SER A 306 -9.30 29.68 -28.33
C SER A 306 -7.86 30.11 -28.65
N LYS A 307 -7.60 30.47 -29.91
CA LYS A 307 -6.37 31.15 -30.32
C LYS A 307 -6.18 32.47 -29.58
#